data_AF-A0A0V7ZTJ1-F1
#
_entry.id   AF-A0A0V7ZTJ1-F1
#
_cell.length_a   1.000
_cell.length_b   1.000
_cell.length_c   1.000
_cell.angle_alpha   90.00
_cell.angle_beta   90.00
_cell.angle_gamma   90.00
#
_symmetry.space_group_name_H-M   'P 1'
#
loop_
_entity.id
_entity.type
_entity.pdbx_description
1 polymer ?
#
loop_
_entity_poly.entity_id
_entity_poly.type
_entity_poly.pdbx_seq_one_letter_code
_entity_poly.pdbx_strand_id
1 'polypeptide(L)'
;MNPDEIEAALKVAFFRCDTASCPLTEQQKNILVEAVKNSHSGASNSANPLEELTSEELELFLQFVKSQEEQNFSWKAQLLNDWLHNRNSQQVQFIRDRYGVQWLYRLEPHHFNQFKNENIFQLKIGDRIQVCNALWEWVQENGACAPEWFSCTVVKIEEVGTDEYPQTDCIVRFDDDNEYVIQGIYEWNRYNWRWLEKD
;
A
#
# COMPACT_ATOMS: atom_id res chain seq x y z
N MET A 1 0.19 30.71 11.53
CA MET A 1 1.02 30.59 12.75
C MET A 1 2.46 30.53 12.32
N ASN A 2 3.30 31.37 12.91
CA ASN A 2 4.74 31.32 12.68
C ASN A 2 5.33 30.14 13.47
N PRO A 3 6.36 29.41 12.98
CA PRO A 3 7.07 28.36 13.73
C PRO A 3 7.36 28.66 15.20
N ASP A 4 7.68 29.92 15.53
CA ASP A 4 7.95 30.35 16.90
C ASP A 4 6.71 30.31 17.82
N GLU A 5 5.52 30.59 17.27
CA GLU A 5 4.25 30.54 18.02
C GLU A 5 3.84 29.09 18.31
N ILE A 6 4.17 28.18 17.39
CA ILE A 6 3.90 26.75 17.51
C ILE A 6 4.81 26.12 18.56
N GLU A 7 6.10 26.46 18.54
CA GLU A 7 7.04 25.99 19.55
C GLU A 7 6.67 26.50 20.96
N ALA A 8 6.24 27.76 21.06
CA ALA A 8 5.73 28.32 22.31
C ALA A 8 4.46 27.59 22.80
N ALA A 9 3.51 27.29 21.91
CA ALA A 9 2.30 26.55 22.26
C ALA A 9 2.60 25.11 22.71
N LEU A 10 3.54 24.42 22.06
CA LEU A 10 3.99 23.08 22.44
C LEU A 10 4.66 23.06 23.81
N LYS A 11 5.52 24.04 24.11
CA LYS A 11 6.13 24.19 25.44
C LYS A 11 5.08 24.38 26.54
N VAL A 12 4.03 25.17 26.26
CA VAL A 12 2.90 25.34 27.20
C VAL A 12 2.11 24.05 27.37
N ALA A 13 1.90 23.27 26.30
CA ALA A 13 1.22 21.98 26.38
C ALA A 13 2.03 20.96 27.20
N PHE A 14 3.35 20.88 27.00
CA PHE A 14 4.23 20.00 27.78
C PHE A 14 4.22 20.35 29.27
N PHE A 15 4.28 21.64 29.60
CA PHE A 15 4.19 22.10 30.98
C PHE A 15 2.85 21.72 31.65
N ARG A 16 1.75 21.75 30.89
CA ARG A 16 0.44 21.30 31.39
C ARG A 16 0.38 19.80 31.60
N CYS A 17 1.03 19.00 30.75
CA CYS A 17 1.17 17.55 30.95
C CYS A 17 1.98 17.22 32.20
N ASP A 18 3.07 17.95 32.45
CA ASP A 18 3.87 17.80 33.67
C ASP A 18 3.04 18.15 34.93
N THR A 19 2.24 19.22 34.86
CA THR A 19 1.33 19.64 35.96
C THR A 19 0.20 18.63 36.20
N ALA A 20 -0.24 17.94 35.14
CA ALA A 20 -1.28 16.90 35.20
C ALA A 20 -0.75 15.52 35.65
N SER A 21 0.49 15.44 36.14
CA SER A 21 1.16 14.19 36.55
C SER A 21 1.28 13.14 35.42
N CYS A 22 1.30 13.60 34.16
CA CYS A 22 1.57 12.77 32.99
C CYS A 22 2.77 13.35 32.22
N PRO A 23 3.98 13.29 32.79
CA PRO A 23 5.15 13.89 32.17
C PRO A 23 5.53 13.11 30.91
N LEU A 24 5.74 13.86 29.83
CA LEU A 24 6.24 13.31 28.58
C LEU A 24 7.76 13.15 28.68
N THR A 25 8.29 12.05 28.16
CA THR A 25 9.74 11.90 28.05
C THR A 25 10.29 12.88 27.00
N GLU A 26 11.57 13.25 27.11
CA GLU A 26 12.22 14.14 26.13
C GLU A 26 12.13 13.58 24.70
N GLN A 27 12.14 12.26 24.55
CA GLN A 27 11.93 11.60 23.26
C GLN A 27 10.51 11.83 22.71
N GLN A 28 9.48 11.74 23.55
CA GLN A 28 8.09 12.02 23.15
C GLN A 28 7.88 13.50 22.82
N LYS A 29 8.51 14.41 23.56
CA LYS A 29 8.48 15.85 23.27
C LYS A 29 9.11 16.15 21.91
N ASN A 30 10.26 15.54 21.60
CA ASN A 30 10.93 15.69 20.31
C ASN A 30 10.07 15.16 19.14
N ILE A 31 9.43 14.00 19.31
CA ILE A 31 8.50 13.44 18.30
C ILE A 31 7.34 14.40 18.03
N LEU A 32 6.75 15.00 19.07
CA LEU A 32 5.64 15.94 18.92
C LEU A 32 6.05 17.24 18.25
N VAL A 33 7.23 17.78 18.58
CA VAL A 33 7.78 18.97 17.92
C VAL A 33 8.04 18.69 16.44
N GLU A 34 8.59 17.53 16.11
CA GLU A 34 8.89 17.13 14.74
C GLU A 34 7.61 16.89 13.93
N ALA A 35 6.61 16.21 14.50
CA ALA A 35 5.32 15.98 13.86
C ALA A 35 4.59 17.29 13.51
N VAL A 36 4.61 18.28 14.41
CA VAL A 36 3.95 19.55 14.17
C VAL A 36 4.73 20.44 13.19
N LYS A 37 6.06 20.41 13.22
CA LYS A 37 6.89 21.08 12.20
C LYS A 37 6.59 20.53 10.80
N ASN A 38 6.48 19.21 10.67
CA ASN A 38 6.14 18.54 9.41
C ASN A 38 4.71 18.83 8.94
N SER A 39 3.79 19.13 9.86
CA SER A 39 2.40 19.50 9.54
C SER A 39 2.27 20.93 9.00
N HIS A 40 3.24 21.80 9.30
CA HIS A 40 3.24 23.22 8.92
C HIS A 40 4.18 23.57 7.77
N SER A 41 5.11 22.68 7.40
CA SER A 41 5.76 22.69 6.10
C SER A 41 4.76 22.25 5.03
N GLY A 42 3.92 23.18 4.59
CA GLY A 42 3.01 22.96 3.47
C GLY A 42 3.78 22.43 2.27
N ALA A 43 3.40 21.23 1.82
CA ALA A 43 3.64 20.63 0.51
C ALA A 43 4.67 21.35 -0.37
N SER A 44 5.95 21.22 -0.03
CA SER A 44 7.03 21.66 -0.88
C SER A 44 7.34 20.55 -1.87
N ASN A 45 6.63 20.51 -3.02
CA ASN A 45 7.00 19.82 -4.28
C ASN A 45 7.95 18.61 -4.15
N SER A 46 7.66 17.68 -3.25
CA SER A 46 8.55 16.57 -2.97
C SER A 46 8.12 15.41 -3.86
N ALA A 47 9.06 14.91 -4.67
CA ALA A 47 8.92 13.64 -5.36
C ALA A 47 8.28 12.59 -4.45
N ASN A 48 7.48 11.71 -5.05
CA ASN A 48 6.73 10.70 -4.33
C ASN A 48 7.70 9.89 -3.45
N PRO A 49 7.55 9.85 -2.10
CA PRO A 49 8.50 9.17 -1.23
C PRO A 49 8.66 7.67 -1.55
N LEU A 50 7.66 7.09 -2.21
CA LEU A 50 7.70 5.71 -2.69
C LEU A 50 8.67 5.51 -3.87
N GLU A 51 9.00 6.55 -4.63
CA GLU A 51 10.04 6.50 -5.69
C GLU A 51 11.46 6.44 -5.11
N GLU A 52 11.64 6.77 -3.82
CA GLU A 52 12.92 6.59 -3.13
C GLU A 52 13.21 5.12 -2.81
N LEU A 53 12.21 4.23 -2.92
CA LEU A 53 12.36 2.79 -2.75
C LEU A 53 12.90 2.14 -4.03
N THR A 54 13.70 1.10 -3.88
CA THR A 54 14.00 0.22 -5.03
C THR A 54 12.73 -0.51 -5.46
N SER A 55 12.67 -0.98 -6.71
CA SER A 55 11.48 -1.68 -7.23
C SER A 55 11.09 -2.89 -6.39
N GLU A 56 12.07 -3.63 -5.84
CA GLU A 56 11.85 -4.76 -4.95
C GLU A 56 11.32 -4.33 -3.58
N GLU A 57 11.92 -3.31 -2.96
CA GLU A 57 11.45 -2.76 -1.68
C GLU A 57 10.05 -2.15 -1.79
N LEU A 58 9.76 -1.51 -2.91
CA LEU A 58 8.46 -0.93 -3.21
C LEU A 58 7.38 -2.02 -3.33
N GLU A 59 7.67 -3.11 -4.03
CA GLU A 59 6.75 -4.24 -4.15
C GLU A 59 6.43 -4.86 -2.78
N LEU A 60 7.46 -5.15 -1.98
CA LEU A 60 7.30 -5.68 -0.62
C LEU A 60 6.47 -4.74 0.27
N PHE A 61 6.70 -3.43 0.16
CA PHE A 61 5.95 -2.45 0.93
C PHE A 61 4.48 -2.37 0.50
N LEU A 62 4.21 -2.34 -0.81
CA LEU A 62 2.84 -2.30 -1.32
C LEU A 62 2.06 -3.58 -0.97
N GLN A 63 2.69 -4.75 -1.06
CA GLN A 63 2.10 -6.01 -0.62
C GLN A 63 1.78 -5.99 0.88
N PHE A 64 2.70 -5.49 1.71
CA PHE A 64 2.46 -5.32 3.14
C PHE A 64 1.26 -4.40 3.41
N VAL A 65 1.24 -3.21 2.82
CA VAL A 65 0.13 -2.25 2.96
C VAL A 65 -1.20 -2.90 2.59
N LYS A 66 -1.26 -3.60 1.46
CA LYS A 66 -2.47 -4.30 1.00
C LYS A 66 -2.93 -5.38 1.98
N SER A 67 -2.01 -6.24 2.44
CA SER A 67 -2.33 -7.32 3.37
C SER A 67 -2.92 -6.84 4.70
N GLN A 68 -2.54 -5.63 5.13
CA GLN A 68 -3.05 -5.01 6.35
C GLN A 68 -4.38 -4.31 6.10
N GLU A 69 -4.55 -3.65 4.96
CA GLU A 69 -5.82 -3.03 4.57
C GLU A 69 -6.93 -4.08 4.36
N GLU A 70 -6.63 -5.25 3.78
CA GLU A 70 -7.56 -6.39 3.65
C GLU A 70 -8.05 -6.89 5.02
N GLN A 71 -7.21 -6.78 6.05
CA GLN A 71 -7.54 -7.13 7.43
C GLN A 71 -8.18 -5.96 8.22
N ASN A 72 -8.49 -4.83 7.56
CA ASN A 72 -8.96 -3.58 8.17
C ASN A 72 -8.02 -3.00 9.24
N PHE A 73 -6.72 -3.30 9.15
CA PHE A 73 -5.72 -2.73 10.04
C PHE A 73 -5.01 -1.53 9.40
N SER A 74 -4.65 -0.56 10.25
CA SER A 74 -3.79 0.54 9.82
C SER A 74 -2.34 0.05 9.74
N TRP A 75 -1.87 -0.22 8.52
CA TRP A 75 -0.48 -0.61 8.24
C TRP A 75 0.55 0.34 8.89
N LYS A 76 0.23 1.65 8.89
CA LYS A 76 1.09 2.69 9.48
C LYS A 76 1.16 2.55 11.00
N ALA A 77 0.03 2.29 11.65
CA ALA A 77 -0.01 2.08 13.10
C ALA A 77 0.74 0.80 13.51
N GLN A 78 0.65 -0.26 12.71
CA GLN A 78 1.38 -1.50 12.98
C GLN A 78 2.90 -1.32 12.85
N LEU A 79 3.37 -0.69 11.78
CA LEU A 79 4.79 -0.36 11.60
C LEU A 79 5.32 0.45 12.78
N LEU A 80 4.60 1.50 13.19
CA LEU A 80 4.99 2.33 14.33
C LEU A 80 4.97 1.54 15.65
N ASN A 81 3.99 0.66 15.86
CA ASN A 81 3.92 -0.21 17.04
C ASN A 81 5.08 -1.19 17.09
N ASP A 82 5.44 -1.80 15.95
CA ASP A 82 6.58 -2.71 15.88
C ASP A 82 7.88 -1.97 16.21
N TRP A 83 8.04 -0.74 15.73
CA TRP A 83 9.23 0.06 16.00
C TRP A 83 9.31 0.49 17.46
N LEU A 84 8.18 0.89 18.05
CA LEU A 84 8.07 1.26 19.46
C LEU A 84 8.44 0.08 20.38
N HIS A 85 8.03 -1.14 20.02
CA HIS A 85 8.30 -2.36 20.78
C HIS A 85 9.61 -3.05 20.39
N ASN A 86 10.42 -2.42 19.53
CA ASN A 86 11.65 -2.98 18.98
C ASN A 86 11.46 -4.37 18.34
N ARG A 87 10.29 -4.61 17.77
CA ARG A 87 9.96 -5.81 17.00
C ARG A 87 10.45 -5.66 15.57
N ASN A 88 10.71 -6.80 14.94
CA ASN A 88 11.08 -6.84 13.55
C ASN A 88 9.81 -6.71 12.69
N SER A 89 9.76 -5.70 11.81
CA SER A 89 8.66 -5.46 10.86
C SER A 89 8.71 -6.39 9.64
N GLN A 90 9.38 -7.54 9.76
CA GLN A 90 9.46 -8.59 8.76
C GLN A 90 10.01 -8.09 7.42
N GLN A 91 9.28 -8.32 6.32
CA GLN A 91 9.67 -7.98 4.96
C GLN A 91 9.83 -6.48 4.74
N VAL A 92 9.23 -5.63 5.60
CA VAL A 92 9.33 -4.16 5.52
C VAL A 92 10.27 -3.55 6.56
N GLN A 93 11.13 -4.37 7.18
CA GLN A 93 12.14 -3.90 8.15
C GLN A 93 13.10 -2.88 7.54
N PHE A 94 13.37 -2.96 6.23
CA PHE A 94 14.23 -2.01 5.53
C PHE A 94 13.76 -0.56 5.67
N ILE A 95 12.45 -0.32 5.87
CA ILE A 95 11.88 1.02 6.09
C ILE A 95 12.44 1.61 7.37
N ARG A 96 12.53 0.81 8.44
CA ARG A 96 13.10 1.24 9.71
C ARG A 96 14.60 1.52 9.59
N ASP A 97 15.31 0.61 8.93
CA ASP A 97 16.76 0.60 8.92
C ASP A 97 17.36 1.66 7.98
N ARG A 98 16.69 1.95 6.87
CA ARG A 98 17.20 2.85 5.82
C ARG A 98 16.50 4.21 5.75
N TYR A 99 15.19 4.27 5.99
CA TYR A 99 14.38 5.46 5.71
C TYR A 99 13.86 6.15 7.00
N GLY A 100 13.56 5.36 8.02
CA GLY A 100 13.13 5.82 9.34
C GLY A 100 11.72 6.45 9.36
N VAL A 101 11.38 7.03 10.52
CA VAL A 101 10.02 7.54 10.78
C VAL A 101 9.70 8.77 9.94
N GLN A 102 10.70 9.56 9.59
CA GLN A 102 10.52 10.76 8.76
C GLN A 102 10.00 10.41 7.37
N TRP A 103 10.44 9.29 6.80
CA TRP A 103 9.90 8.80 5.54
C TRP A 103 8.43 8.39 5.64
N LEU A 104 8.04 7.68 6.71
CA LEU A 104 6.64 7.30 6.95
C LEU A 104 5.70 8.50 7.12
N TYR A 105 6.18 9.60 7.69
CA TYR A 105 5.36 10.81 7.86
C TYR A 105 5.13 11.57 6.56
N ARG A 106 6.06 11.47 5.59
CA ARG A 106 5.88 12.03 4.24
C ARG A 106 4.90 11.23 3.39
N LEU A 107 4.61 9.97 3.75
CA LEU A 107 3.63 9.16 3.02
C LEU A 107 2.20 9.63 3.30
N GLU A 108 1.51 9.98 2.21
CA GLU A 108 0.11 10.34 2.18
C GLU A 108 -0.65 9.37 1.27
N PRO A 109 -1.97 9.19 1.47
CA PRO A 109 -2.78 8.27 0.66
C PRO A 109 -2.68 8.54 -0.85
N HIS A 110 -2.51 9.80 -1.25
CA HIS A 110 -2.43 10.17 -2.66
C HIS A 110 -1.14 9.70 -3.35
N HIS A 111 -0.05 9.48 -2.61
CA HIS A 111 1.20 8.92 -3.13
C HIS A 111 1.04 7.48 -3.64
N PHE A 112 0.09 6.73 -3.06
CA PHE A 112 -0.21 5.36 -3.49
C PHE A 112 -1.03 5.31 -4.78
N ASN A 113 -1.71 6.40 -5.16
CA ASN A 113 -2.53 6.42 -6.38
C ASN A 113 -1.69 6.24 -7.65
N GLN A 114 -0.45 6.74 -7.64
CA GLN A 114 0.49 6.52 -8.74
C GLN A 114 0.77 5.03 -8.93
N PHE A 115 0.97 4.27 -7.85
CA PHE A 115 1.26 2.82 -7.93
C PHE A 115 0.01 1.93 -7.99
N LYS A 116 -1.18 2.49 -7.76
CA LYS A 116 -2.43 1.84 -8.14
C LYS A 116 -2.57 1.76 -9.66
N ASN A 117 -2.01 2.75 -10.38
CA ASN A 117 -2.14 2.87 -11.84
C ASN A 117 -0.84 2.51 -12.60
N GLU A 118 0.35 2.72 -12.02
CA GLU A 118 1.64 2.47 -12.65
C GLU A 118 2.19 1.08 -12.28
N ASN A 119 1.92 0.13 -13.17
CA ASN A 119 2.86 -0.88 -13.70
C ASN A 119 3.59 -1.87 -12.77
N ILE A 120 3.43 -1.83 -11.45
CA ILE A 120 3.98 -2.89 -10.57
C ILE A 120 3.14 -4.18 -10.69
N PHE A 121 1.88 -4.05 -11.13
CA PHE A 121 0.97 -5.15 -11.37
C PHE A 121 0.57 -5.29 -12.84
N GLN A 122 1.25 -4.62 -13.78
CA GLN A 122 0.92 -4.82 -15.19
C GLN A 122 1.42 -6.19 -15.65
N LEU A 123 0.45 -7.02 -16.00
CA LEU A 123 0.66 -8.28 -16.69
C LEU A 123 1.42 -8.02 -17.99
N LYS A 124 2.26 -8.97 -18.36
CA LYS A 124 2.91 -9.04 -19.66
C LYS A 124 2.42 -10.28 -20.39
N ILE A 125 2.47 -10.21 -21.72
CA ILE A 125 2.23 -11.37 -22.56
C ILE A 125 3.27 -12.45 -22.19
N GLY A 126 2.80 -13.64 -21.83
CA GLY A 126 3.60 -14.76 -21.36
C GLY A 126 3.63 -14.95 -19.85
N ASP A 127 3.08 -14.02 -19.07
CA ASP A 127 3.03 -14.15 -17.61
C ASP A 127 2.08 -15.28 -17.18
N ARG A 128 2.50 -16.02 -16.14
CA ARG A 128 1.66 -17.04 -15.50
C ARG A 128 0.98 -16.47 -14.28
N ILE A 129 -0.34 -16.54 -14.27
CA ILE A 129 -1.19 -16.06 -13.18
C ILE A 129 -2.18 -17.15 -12.78
N GLN A 130 -2.83 -16.94 -11.64
CA GLN A 130 -4.00 -17.69 -11.24
C GLN A 130 -5.22 -16.80 -11.30
N VAL A 131 -6.32 -17.32 -11.82
CA VAL A 131 -7.60 -16.62 -11.93
C VAL A 131 -8.67 -17.39 -11.15
N CYS A 132 -9.56 -16.66 -10.51
CA CYS A 132 -10.61 -17.22 -9.66
C CYS A 132 -11.85 -17.56 -10.51
N ASN A 133 -12.53 -18.68 -10.22
CA ASN A 133 -13.81 -19.00 -10.85
C ASN A 133 -14.90 -17.95 -10.62
N ALA A 134 -14.74 -17.07 -9.64
CA ALA A 134 -15.62 -15.90 -9.45
C ALA A 134 -15.74 -14.98 -10.68
N LEU A 135 -14.85 -15.11 -11.67
CA LEU A 135 -14.95 -14.41 -12.95
C LEU A 135 -16.11 -14.89 -13.83
N TRP A 136 -16.48 -16.17 -13.75
CA TRP A 136 -17.49 -16.79 -14.62
C TRP A 136 -18.57 -17.56 -13.86
N GLU A 137 -18.39 -17.77 -12.55
CA GLU A 137 -19.35 -18.40 -11.65
C GLU A 137 -19.72 -17.47 -10.51
N TRP A 138 -20.97 -17.61 -10.04
CA TRP A 138 -21.40 -16.96 -8.81
C TRP A 138 -20.84 -17.73 -7.61
N VAL A 139 -19.70 -17.26 -7.10
CA VAL A 139 -19.00 -17.83 -5.93
C VAL A 139 -19.41 -17.08 -4.66
N GLN A 140 -19.63 -17.80 -3.56
CA GLN A 140 -19.90 -17.21 -2.25
C GLN A 140 -18.87 -17.72 -1.24
N GLU A 141 -18.19 -16.80 -0.53
CA GLU A 141 -17.14 -17.14 0.45
C GLU A 141 -17.60 -18.15 1.53
N ASN A 142 -18.90 -18.22 1.83
CA ASN A 142 -19.50 -19.13 2.82
C ASN A 142 -20.58 -20.07 2.21
N GLY A 143 -20.55 -20.29 0.89
CA GLY A 143 -21.49 -21.15 0.17
C GLY A 143 -20.93 -22.53 -0.17
N ALA A 144 -21.75 -23.37 -0.83
CA ALA A 144 -21.32 -24.69 -1.32
C ALA A 144 -20.31 -24.62 -2.50
N CYS A 145 -20.11 -23.43 -3.07
CA CYS A 145 -19.14 -23.15 -4.13
C CYS A 145 -18.09 -22.19 -3.58
N ALA A 146 -16.96 -22.74 -3.14
CA ALA A 146 -15.81 -21.96 -2.67
C ALA A 146 -15.01 -21.40 -3.86
N PRO A 147 -14.24 -20.32 -3.68
CA PRO A 147 -13.36 -19.78 -4.72
C PRO A 147 -12.23 -20.75 -5.04
N GLU A 148 -12.19 -21.19 -6.29
CA GLU A 148 -11.15 -22.04 -6.86
C GLU A 148 -10.26 -21.21 -7.78
N TRP A 149 -8.95 -21.47 -7.73
CA TRP A 149 -7.93 -20.73 -8.46
C TRP A 149 -7.32 -21.60 -9.56
N PHE A 150 -7.41 -21.12 -10.80
CA PHE A 150 -6.97 -21.83 -11.98
C PHE A 150 -5.75 -21.15 -12.59
N SER A 151 -4.71 -21.93 -12.87
CA SER A 151 -3.49 -21.44 -13.52
C SER A 151 -3.74 -21.14 -15.00
N CYS A 152 -3.25 -19.99 -15.46
CA CYS A 152 -3.34 -19.60 -16.86
C CYS A 152 -2.15 -18.73 -17.27
N THR A 153 -1.98 -18.60 -18.59
CA THR A 153 -0.94 -17.76 -19.20
C THR A 153 -1.58 -16.58 -19.90
N VAL A 154 -1.04 -15.38 -19.70
CA VAL A 154 -1.49 -14.17 -20.37
C VAL A 154 -1.07 -14.21 -21.84
N VAL A 155 -2.05 -14.18 -22.75
CA VAL A 155 -1.81 -14.22 -24.21
C VAL A 155 -1.83 -12.81 -24.80
N LYS A 156 -2.70 -11.94 -24.29
CA LYS A 156 -2.90 -10.60 -24.86
C LYS A 156 -3.44 -9.64 -23.81
N ILE A 157 -3.11 -8.36 -23.95
CA ILE A 157 -3.62 -7.27 -23.12
C ILE A 157 -4.02 -6.13 -24.07
N GLU A 158 -5.22 -5.60 -23.91
CA GLU A 158 -5.76 -4.53 -24.75
C GLU A 158 -6.39 -3.44 -23.88
N GLU A 159 -6.03 -2.19 -24.13
CA GLU A 159 -6.79 -1.05 -23.62
C GLU A 159 -8.00 -0.80 -24.53
N VAL A 160 -9.19 -0.85 -23.97
CA VAL A 160 -10.47 -0.75 -24.69
C VAL A 160 -11.30 0.46 -24.22
N GLY A 161 -10.86 1.14 -23.15
CA GLY A 161 -11.56 2.29 -22.56
C GLY A 161 -11.39 3.62 -23.30
N THR A 162 -12.16 4.63 -22.88
CA THR A 162 -12.02 6.02 -23.33
C THR A 162 -11.04 6.77 -22.43
N ASP A 163 -10.52 7.92 -22.88
CA ASP A 163 -9.61 8.77 -22.05
C ASP A 163 -10.22 9.14 -20.67
N GLU A 164 -11.55 9.16 -20.54
CA GLU A 164 -12.25 9.43 -19.28
C GLU A 164 -12.42 8.17 -18.40
N TYR A 165 -12.45 6.98 -18.99
CA TYR A 165 -12.60 5.70 -18.31
C TYR A 165 -11.74 4.64 -19.00
N PRO A 166 -10.41 4.66 -18.79
CA PRO A 166 -9.53 3.64 -19.33
C PRO A 166 -9.94 2.29 -18.72
N GLN A 167 -10.01 1.29 -19.58
CA GLN A 167 -10.32 -0.09 -19.23
C GLN A 167 -9.30 -0.97 -19.92
N THR A 168 -8.73 -1.91 -19.17
CA THR A 168 -7.85 -2.92 -19.74
C THR A 168 -8.51 -4.29 -19.74
N ASP A 169 -8.58 -4.90 -20.92
CA ASP A 169 -9.00 -6.28 -21.10
C ASP A 169 -7.77 -7.18 -21.25
N CYS A 170 -7.84 -8.39 -20.72
CA CYS A 170 -6.77 -9.36 -20.79
C CYS A 170 -7.29 -10.70 -21.29
N ILE A 171 -6.59 -11.29 -22.26
CA ILE A 171 -6.87 -12.63 -22.76
C ILE A 171 -5.90 -13.59 -22.10
N VAL A 172 -6.42 -14.57 -21.39
CA VAL A 172 -5.66 -15.64 -20.75
C VAL A 172 -5.94 -16.97 -21.43
N ARG A 173 -4.96 -17.87 -21.44
CA ARG A 173 -5.09 -19.25 -21.92
C ARG A 173 -4.83 -20.22 -20.78
N PHE A 174 -5.77 -21.13 -20.58
CA PHE A 174 -5.68 -22.21 -19.60
C PHE A 174 -4.89 -23.40 -20.13
N ASP A 175 -4.54 -24.35 -19.25
CA ASP A 175 -3.76 -25.55 -19.61
C ASP A 175 -4.49 -26.50 -20.57
N ASP A 176 -5.80 -26.33 -20.75
CA ASP A 176 -6.65 -27.06 -21.70
C ASP A 176 -6.74 -26.37 -23.08
N ASP A 177 -5.85 -25.40 -23.35
CA ASP A 177 -5.81 -24.53 -24.54
C ASP A 177 -7.05 -23.63 -24.74
N ASN A 178 -7.97 -23.55 -23.77
CA ASN A 178 -9.09 -22.62 -23.85
C ASN A 178 -8.64 -21.19 -23.52
N GLU A 179 -9.10 -20.23 -24.33
CA GLU A 179 -8.86 -18.81 -24.13
C GLU A 179 -10.07 -18.12 -23.50
N TYR A 180 -9.81 -17.23 -22.55
CA TYR A 180 -10.83 -16.48 -21.84
C TYR A 180 -10.46 -15.00 -21.75
N VAL A 181 -11.45 -14.14 -21.97
CA VAL A 181 -11.30 -12.69 -21.92
C VAL A 181 -11.76 -12.18 -20.56
N ILE A 182 -10.81 -11.62 -19.80
CA ILE A 182 -11.04 -10.96 -18.52
C ILE A 182 -11.19 -9.47 -18.81
N GLN A 183 -12.42 -8.99 -18.73
CA GLN A 183 -12.71 -7.57 -18.90
C GLN A 183 -12.36 -6.80 -17.64
N GLY A 184 -11.79 -5.61 -17.79
CA GLY A 184 -11.46 -4.76 -16.66
C GLY A 184 -10.54 -5.44 -15.65
N ILE A 185 -9.43 -6.02 -16.14
CA ILE A 185 -8.53 -6.87 -15.34
C ILE A 185 -7.87 -6.11 -14.18
N TYR A 186 -7.63 -4.81 -14.34
CA TYR A 186 -7.07 -3.96 -13.29
C TYR A 186 -8.14 -3.21 -12.51
N GLU A 187 -9.35 -3.16 -13.06
CA GLU A 187 -10.48 -2.39 -12.56
C GLU A 187 -11.31 -3.26 -11.60
N TRP A 188 -12.45 -3.78 -12.04
CA TRP A 188 -13.35 -4.55 -11.17
C TRP A 188 -12.90 -6.00 -10.98
N ASN A 189 -12.06 -6.54 -11.88
CA ASN A 189 -11.61 -7.93 -11.80
C ASN A 189 -10.24 -8.11 -11.14
N ARG A 190 -9.67 -7.04 -10.56
CA ARG A 190 -8.36 -7.09 -9.90
C ARG A 190 -8.24 -8.11 -8.78
N TYR A 191 -9.32 -8.35 -8.04
CA TYR A 191 -9.36 -9.31 -6.92
C TYR A 191 -9.51 -10.76 -7.37
N ASN A 192 -9.87 -10.97 -8.64
CA ASN A 192 -10.15 -12.27 -9.20
C ASN A 192 -8.92 -12.88 -9.89
N TRP A 193 -7.74 -12.29 -9.75
CA TRP A 193 -6.48 -12.86 -10.23
C TRP A 193 -5.31 -12.54 -9.29
N ARG A 194 -4.31 -13.42 -9.29
CA ARG A 194 -3.07 -13.28 -8.51
C ARG A 194 -1.89 -13.87 -9.26
N TRP A 195 -0.68 -13.47 -8.91
CA TRP A 195 0.53 -14.09 -9.44
C TRP A 195 0.66 -15.54 -8.99
N LEU A 196 1.21 -16.39 -9.84
CA LEU A 196 1.58 -17.75 -9.46
C LEU A 196 2.74 -17.64 -8.46
N GLU A 197 2.57 -18.09 -7.22
CA GLU A 197 3.68 -18.19 -6.27
C GLU A 197 4.73 -19.14 -6.88
N LYS A 198 5.99 -18.70 -6.93
CA LYS A 198 7.10 -19.59 -7.31
C LYS A 198 7.41 -20.46 -6.09
N ASP A 199 7.14 -21.75 -6.22
CA ASP A 199 7.70 -22.78 -5.32
C ASP A 199 9.23 -22.77 -5.35
#